data_AF-A0A847S5Z9-F1
#
_entry.id   AF-A0A847S5Z9-F1
#
_cell.length_a   1.000
_cell.length_b   1.000
_cell.length_c   1.000
_cell.angle_alpha   90.00
_cell.angle_beta   90.00
_cell.angle_gamma   90.00
#
_symmetry.space_group_name_H-M   'P 1'
#
loop_
_entity.id
_entity.type
_entity.pdbx_description
1 polymer ?
#
loop_
_entity_poly.entity_id
_entity_poly.type
_entity_poly.pdbx_seq_one_letter_code
_entity_poly.pdbx_strand_id
1 'polypeptide(L)'
;MRRILWLGLPSLLLLPVAQASSPVPTAGQYGFDWLKGEQARCVVVTPALLTKLRQCEASPGFGSGPKPVASCKASSRSEYIIYHNKAQCQQELDTMKANAP
;
A
#
# COMPACT_ATOMS: atom_id res chain seq x y z
N MET A 1 -57.67 0.01 31.95
CA MET A 1 -56.29 -0.15 32.48
C MET A 1 -55.53 -1.15 31.62
N ARG A 2 -54.20 -0.98 31.51
CA ARG A 2 -53.17 -1.81 30.85
C ARG A 2 -52.82 -1.48 29.38
N ARG A 3 -51.89 -0.53 29.24
CA ARG A 3 -50.96 -0.42 28.12
C ARG A 3 -49.79 -1.37 28.38
N ILE A 4 -49.54 -2.32 27.47
CA ILE A 4 -48.37 -3.20 27.53
C ILE A 4 -47.28 -2.55 26.67
N LEU A 5 -46.30 -1.92 27.32
CA LEU A 5 -45.06 -1.51 26.66
C LEU A 5 -44.16 -2.74 26.49
N TRP A 6 -43.94 -3.15 25.25
CA TRP A 6 -42.88 -4.09 24.88
C TRP A 6 -41.56 -3.33 24.71
N LEU A 7 -40.70 -3.38 25.72
CA LEU A 7 -39.29 -3.04 25.63
C LEU A 7 -38.54 -4.30 25.17
N GLY A 8 -38.35 -4.44 23.85
CA GLY A 8 -37.51 -5.48 23.25
C GLY A 8 -36.09 -4.97 23.03
N LEU A 9 -35.13 -5.55 23.77
CA LEU A 9 -33.68 -5.35 23.69
C LEU A 9 -33.15 -5.29 22.24
N PRO A 10 -32.31 -4.30 21.87
CA PRO A 10 -31.49 -4.43 20.67
C PRO A 10 -30.32 -5.38 20.99
N SER A 11 -30.37 -6.59 20.43
CA SER A 11 -29.19 -7.48 20.40
C SER A 11 -28.11 -6.83 19.54
N LEU A 12 -27.07 -6.28 20.18
CA LEU A 12 -25.83 -5.90 19.52
C LEU A 12 -25.13 -7.18 19.03
N LEU A 13 -25.37 -7.55 17.77
CA LEU A 13 -24.58 -8.55 17.06
C LEU A 13 -23.16 -8.00 16.89
N LEU A 14 -22.20 -8.50 17.68
CA LEU A 14 -20.77 -8.29 17.46
C LEU A 14 -20.36 -9.03 16.18
N LEU A 15 -20.43 -8.35 15.05
CA LEU A 15 -19.81 -8.80 13.81
C LEU A 15 -18.29 -8.72 13.96
N PRO A 16 -17.53 -9.81 13.72
CA PRO A 16 -16.08 -9.75 13.68
C PRO A 16 -15.67 -8.88 12.49
N VAL A 17 -14.99 -7.76 12.79
CA VAL A 17 -14.37 -6.92 11.77
C VAL A 17 -13.20 -7.71 11.19
N ALA A 18 -13.36 -8.26 9.99
CA ALA A 18 -12.26 -8.86 9.26
C ALA A 18 -11.22 -7.75 8.95
N GLN A 19 -10.10 -7.79 9.67
CA GLN A 19 -8.98 -6.90 9.39
C GLN A 19 -8.25 -7.45 8.15
N ALA A 20 -8.38 -6.77 7.01
CA ALA A 20 -7.54 -7.04 5.87
C ALA A 20 -6.08 -6.78 6.26
N SER A 21 -5.22 -7.79 6.15
CA SER A 21 -3.80 -7.64 6.45
C SER A 21 -3.16 -6.75 5.38
N SER A 22 -2.64 -5.60 5.79
CA SER A 22 -1.84 -4.74 4.92
C SER A 22 -0.66 -5.53 4.33
N PRO A 23 -0.33 -5.36 3.04
CA PRO A 23 0.84 -6.00 2.47
C PRO A 23 2.10 -5.48 3.17
N VAL A 24 2.96 -6.39 3.62
CA VAL A 24 4.19 -6.06 4.36
C VAL A 24 5.39 -6.27 3.43
N PRO A 25 6.12 -5.20 3.06
CA PRO A 25 7.33 -5.34 2.27
C PRO A 25 8.45 -5.99 3.09
N THR A 26 9.34 -6.69 2.39
CA THR A 26 10.48 -7.41 2.97
C THR A 26 11.80 -6.91 2.42
N ALA A 27 12.88 -7.13 3.18
CA ALA A 27 14.21 -6.72 2.75
C ALA A 27 14.65 -7.54 1.52
N GLY A 28 15.38 -6.90 0.61
CA GLY A 28 15.82 -7.52 -0.66
C GLY A 28 14.84 -7.36 -1.83
N GLN A 29 13.62 -6.90 -1.57
CA GLN A 29 12.72 -6.39 -2.60
C GLN A 29 13.27 -5.10 -3.24
N TYR A 30 12.60 -4.58 -4.26
CA TYR A 30 13.02 -3.38 -4.97
C TYR A 30 11.88 -2.38 -5.03
N GLY A 31 12.18 -1.09 -4.99
CA GLY A 31 11.15 -0.07 -5.15
C GLY A 31 11.72 1.28 -5.55
N PHE A 32 10.83 2.21 -5.87
CA PHE A 32 11.20 3.61 -6.15
C PHE A 32 10.19 4.55 -5.49
N ASP A 33 10.66 5.75 -5.17
CA ASP A 33 9.81 6.81 -4.60
C ASP A 33 9.09 7.54 -5.75
N TRP A 34 7.81 7.27 -5.95
CA TRP A 34 7.06 7.79 -7.10
C TRP A 34 6.86 9.31 -7.02
N LEU A 35 6.87 9.87 -5.80
CA LEU A 35 6.80 11.32 -5.57
C LEU A 35 8.10 12.05 -5.92
N LYS A 36 9.14 11.35 -6.38
CA LYS A 36 10.38 11.94 -6.91
C LYS A 36 10.40 12.10 -8.42
N GLY A 37 9.38 11.65 -9.15
CA GLY A 37 9.27 11.81 -10.61
C GLY A 37 10.56 11.40 -11.33
N GLU A 38 11.12 12.31 -12.14
CA GLU A 38 12.36 12.08 -12.89
C GLU A 38 13.58 11.69 -12.04
N GLN A 39 13.61 12.15 -10.79
CA GLN A 39 14.69 11.84 -9.85
C GLN A 39 14.53 10.46 -9.20
N ALA A 40 13.37 9.81 -9.36
CA ALA A 40 13.16 8.47 -8.85
C ALA A 40 14.16 7.48 -9.45
N ARG A 41 14.61 6.56 -8.60
CA ARG A 41 15.55 5.47 -8.93
C ARG A 41 15.02 4.19 -8.34
N CYS A 42 15.17 3.09 -9.06
CA CYS A 42 14.90 1.77 -8.53
C CYS A 42 16.01 1.40 -7.53
N VAL A 43 15.64 1.26 -6.25
CA VAL A 43 16.56 0.94 -5.16
C VAL A 43 16.17 -0.37 -4.50
N VAL A 44 17.14 -1.03 -3.86
CA VAL A 44 16.86 -2.18 -3.01
C VAL A 44 16.18 -1.72 -1.72
N VAL A 45 15.18 -2.48 -1.28
CA VAL A 45 14.52 -2.31 0.01
C VAL A 45 15.45 -2.87 1.08
N THR A 46 16.16 -1.99 1.76
CA THR A 46 17.04 -2.33 2.88
C THR A 46 16.26 -2.35 4.20
N PRO A 47 16.78 -2.98 5.26
CA PRO A 47 16.20 -2.86 6.60
C PRO A 47 16.03 -1.40 7.04
N ALA A 48 16.98 -0.51 6.69
CA ALA A 48 16.90 0.91 7.01
C ALA A 48 15.80 1.66 6.23
N LEU A 49 15.42 1.18 5.03
CA LEU A 49 14.25 1.71 4.33
C LEU A 49 12.96 1.22 4.97
N LEU A 50 12.86 -0.08 5.31
CA LEU A 50 11.68 -0.66 5.95
C LEU A 50 11.28 0.08 7.23
N THR A 51 12.25 0.50 8.04
CA THR A 51 11.97 1.27 9.27
C THR A 51 11.39 2.65 9.01
N LYS A 52 11.39 3.15 7.77
CA LYS A 52 10.78 4.42 7.36
C LYS A 52 9.41 4.25 6.71
N LEU A 53 9.09 3.06 6.19
CA LEU A 53 7.82 2.80 5.51
C LEU A 53 6.66 2.69 6.50
N ARG A 54 5.54 3.31 6.16
CA ARG A 54 4.29 3.36 6.93
C ARG A 54 3.13 3.20 5.96
N GLN A 55 1.96 2.86 6.49
CA GLN A 55 0.70 2.84 5.73
C GLN A 55 0.85 2.13 4.38
N CYS A 56 1.18 0.83 4.44
CA CYS A 56 1.35 0.03 3.25
C CYS A 56 -0.01 -0.49 2.75
N GLU A 57 -0.25 -0.29 1.46
CA GLU A 57 -1.51 -0.53 0.78
C GLU A 57 -1.26 -1.39 -0.47
N ALA A 58 -2.26 -2.15 -0.91
CA ALA A 58 -2.20 -2.73 -2.25
C ALA A 58 -2.30 -1.61 -3.28
N SER A 59 -1.51 -1.69 -4.36
CA SER A 59 -1.53 -0.70 -5.44
C SER A 59 -1.80 -1.36 -6.79
N PRO A 60 -2.57 -0.72 -7.68
CA PRO A 60 -2.82 -1.24 -9.02
C PRO A 60 -1.60 -1.11 -9.97
N GLY A 61 -0.54 -0.39 -9.58
CA GLY A 61 0.61 -0.08 -10.44
C GLY A 61 0.34 1.05 -11.44
N PHE A 62 1.21 1.21 -12.45
CA PHE A 62 1.16 2.33 -13.40
C PHE A 62 0.59 1.95 -14.78
N GLY A 63 -0.03 0.77 -14.88
CA GLY A 63 -0.65 0.28 -16.11
C GLY A 63 -0.95 -1.22 -16.09
N SER A 64 -0.84 -1.85 -17.26
CA SER A 64 -0.99 -3.30 -17.45
C SER A 64 0.25 -4.12 -17.08
N GLY A 65 1.31 -3.47 -16.62
CA GLY A 65 2.56 -4.10 -16.21
C GLY A 65 2.48 -4.84 -14.87
N PRO A 66 3.64 -5.24 -14.33
CA PRO A 66 3.74 -5.96 -13.05
C PRO A 66 2.98 -5.25 -11.93
N LYS A 67 2.24 -6.02 -11.13
CA LYS A 67 1.58 -5.48 -9.94
C LYS A 67 2.57 -5.32 -8.80
N PRO A 68 2.57 -4.17 -8.12
CA PRO A 68 3.44 -3.97 -6.96
C PRO A 68 3.00 -4.88 -5.81
N VAL A 69 3.97 -5.24 -4.98
CA VAL A 69 3.76 -5.90 -3.69
C VAL A 69 3.00 -4.96 -2.75
N ALA A 70 3.43 -3.70 -2.70
CA ALA A 70 2.85 -2.68 -1.84
C ALA A 70 3.15 -1.27 -2.37
N SER A 71 2.27 -0.32 -2.09
CA SER A 71 2.60 1.11 -2.00
C SER A 71 2.73 1.48 -0.53
N CYS A 72 3.83 2.10 -0.13
CA CYS A 72 4.08 2.45 1.27
C CYS A 72 4.52 3.91 1.40
N LYS A 73 3.81 4.69 2.21
CA LYS A 73 4.18 6.07 2.55
C LYS A 73 5.37 6.09 3.49
N ALA A 74 6.44 6.80 3.14
CA ALA A 74 7.54 7.07 4.07
C ALA A 74 7.40 8.43 4.75
N SER A 75 6.76 9.39 4.07
CA SER A 75 6.39 10.72 4.60
C SER A 75 5.33 11.35 3.71
N SER A 76 4.91 12.58 4.00
CA SER A 76 4.02 13.35 3.11
C SER A 76 4.62 13.68 1.73
N ARG A 77 5.94 13.50 1.55
CA ARG A 77 6.68 13.81 0.31
C ARG A 77 7.47 12.61 -0.23
N SER A 78 7.13 11.41 0.22
CA SER A 78 7.82 10.18 -0.17
C SER A 78 6.90 8.99 -0.05
N GLU A 79 6.70 8.26 -1.15
CA GLU A 79 5.89 7.05 -1.20
C GLU A 79 6.56 6.05 -2.13
N TYR A 80 6.86 4.87 -1.60
CA TYR A 80 7.58 3.83 -2.28
C TYR A 80 6.62 2.82 -2.89
N ILE A 81 6.78 2.58 -4.19
CA ILE A 81 6.13 1.47 -4.88
C ILE A 81 7.11 0.30 -4.92
N ILE A 82 6.73 -0.84 -4.34
CA ILE A 82 7.62 -1.96 -4.06
C ILE A 82 7.23 -3.16 -4.92
N TYR A 83 8.23 -3.82 -5.49
CA TYR A 83 8.15 -4.96 -6.38
C TYR A 83 9.05 -6.10 -5.90
N HIS A 84 8.77 -7.31 -6.39
CA HIS A 84 9.52 -8.49 -5.97
C HIS A 84 10.98 -8.46 -6.42
N ASN A 85 11.26 -7.90 -7.59
CA ASN A 85 12.60 -7.91 -8.18
C ASN A 85 12.94 -6.60 -8.91
N LYS A 86 14.23 -6.46 -9.22
CA LYS A 86 14.79 -5.26 -9.87
C LYS A 86 14.18 -4.98 -11.24
N ALA A 87 13.91 -6.02 -12.04
CA ALA A 87 13.39 -5.86 -13.39
C ALA A 87 11.98 -5.26 -13.39
N GLN A 88 11.09 -5.75 -12.52
CA GLN A 88 9.75 -5.22 -12.34
C GLN A 88 9.78 -3.75 -11.88
N CYS A 89 10.62 -3.45 -10.90
CA CYS A 89 10.79 -2.09 -10.39
C CYS A 89 11.32 -1.12 -11.46
N GLN A 90 12.28 -1.55 -12.29
CA GLN A 90 12.79 -0.72 -13.37
C GLN A 90 11.75 -0.49 -14.47
N GLN A 91 11.05 -1.54 -14.89
CA GLN A 91 10.00 -1.44 -15.90
C GLN A 91 8.92 -0.43 -15.48
N GLU A 92 8.41 -0.55 -14.26
CA GLU A 92 7.34 0.33 -13.79
C GLU A 92 7.84 1.74 -13.46
N LEU A 93 9.11 1.91 -13.09
CA LEU A 93 9.74 3.22 -12.99
C LEU A 93 9.76 3.91 -14.36
N ASP A 94 10.13 3.19 -15.41
CA ASP A 94 10.17 3.73 -16.77
C ASP A 94 8.75 4.08 -17.26
N THR A 95 7.76 3.22 -17.00
CA THR A 95 6.35 3.50 -17.27
C THR A 95 5.86 4.74 -16.52
N MET A 96 6.15 4.86 -15.22
CA MET A 96 5.78 6.03 -14.43
C MET A 96 6.38 7.32 -15.01
N LYS A 97 7.66 7.31 -15.41
CA LYS A 97 8.31 8.48 -16.02
C LYS A 97 7.73 8.83 -17.39
N ALA A 98 7.44 7.82 -18.21
CA ALA A 98 6.82 8.05 -19.51
C ALA A 98 5.41 8.65 -19.42
N ASN A 99 4.70 8.38 -18.31
CA ASN A 99 3.35 8.87 -18.06
C ASN A 99 3.30 10.14 -17.19
N ALA A 100 4.42 10.58 -16.62
CA ALA A 100 4.48 11.80 -15.84
C ALA A 100 4.31 13.02 -16.77
N PRO A 101 3.48 14.02 -16.41
CA PRO A 101 3.26 15.22 -17.23
C PRO A 101 4.51 16.10 -17.35
#